data_AF-A0AAD8EEJ4-F1
#
_entry.id   AF-A0AAD8EEJ4-F1
#
_cell.length_a   1.000
_cell.length_b   1.000
_cell.length_c   1.000
_cell.angle_alpha   90.00
_cell.angle_beta   90.00
_cell.angle_gamma   90.00
#
_symmetry.space_group_name_H-M   'P 1'
#
loop_
_entity.id
_entity.type
_entity.pdbx_description
1 polymer ?
#
loop_
_entity_poly.entity_id
_entity_poly.type
_entity_poly.pdbx_seq_one_letter_code
_entity_poly.pdbx_strand_id
1 'polypeptide(L)'
;MTNQMFYKLFQEKQAPAPQSIRIFPKKITDRSSCGFMGFKDFNAALITLMLCNHATIENPNGRLPDILRLSFFGSHQTQTSSHGNSNTNNNESNQRSRS
;
A
#
# COMPACT_ATOMS: atom_id res chain seq x y z
N MET A 1 7.70 17.67 11.44
CA MET A 1 7.91 16.35 10.81
C MET A 1 8.57 16.58 9.47
N THR A 2 9.77 16.05 9.23
CA THR A 2 10.47 16.16 7.94
C THR A 2 10.75 14.76 7.38
N ASN A 3 10.96 14.65 6.07
CA ASN A 3 11.30 13.37 5.42
C ASN A 3 12.51 12.68 6.09
N GLN A 4 13.50 13.46 6.55
CA GLN A 4 14.70 12.97 7.21
C GLN A 4 14.42 12.15 8.48
N MET A 5 13.38 12.51 9.24
CA MET A 5 13.01 11.78 10.46
C MET A 5 12.53 10.35 10.13
N PHE A 6 11.82 10.17 9.02
CA PHE A 6 11.39 8.84 8.57
C PHE A 6 12.56 7.99 8.10
N TYR A 7 13.50 8.57 7.35
CA TYR A 7 14.71 7.85 6.93
C TYR A 7 15.55 7.38 8.12
N LYS A 8 15.75 8.24 9.12
CA LYS A 8 16.47 7.89 10.34
C LYS A 8 15.76 6.75 11.09
N LEU A 9 14.45 6.85 11.27
CA LEU A 9 13.66 5.81 11.93
C LEU A 9 13.78 4.45 11.19
N PHE A 10 13.68 4.45 9.86
CA PHE A 10 13.75 3.20 9.10
C PHE A 10 15.14 2.60 9.12
N GLN A 11 16.19 3.42 9.13
CA GLN A 11 17.56 2.95 9.33
C GLN A 11 17.76 2.33 10.72
N GLU A 12 17.27 2.98 11.78
CA GLU A 12 17.35 2.48 13.15
C GLU A 12 16.58 1.17 13.35
N LYS A 13 15.41 1.05 12.72
CA LYS A 13 14.58 -0.16 12.77
C LYS A 13 15.01 -1.24 11.78
N GLN A 14 16.06 -1.01 11.00
CA GLN A 14 16.51 -1.89 9.91
C GLN A 14 15.39 -2.24 8.93
N ALA A 15 14.48 -1.28 8.71
CA ALA A 15 13.36 -1.42 7.81
C ALA A 15 13.76 -1.04 6.37
N PRO A 16 13.07 -1.59 5.36
CA PRO A 16 13.26 -1.20 3.96
C PRO A 16 13.14 0.31 3.74
N ALA A 17 14.06 0.89 2.97
CA ALA A 17 14.00 2.29 2.61
C ALA A 17 12.85 2.54 1.60
N PRO A 18 12.00 3.56 1.81
CA PRO A 18 10.98 3.94 0.85
C PRO A 18 11.64 4.50 -0.42
N GLN A 19 11.08 4.17 -1.58
CA GLN A 19 11.48 4.75 -2.86
C GLN A 19 10.98 6.18 -3.03
N SER A 20 9.87 6.52 -2.38
CA SER A 20 9.31 7.87 -2.40
C SER A 20 8.55 8.14 -1.10
N ILE A 21 8.61 9.40 -0.64
CA ILE A 21 7.81 9.89 0.48
C ILE A 21 7.11 11.16 0.01
N ARG A 22 5.77 11.17 0.13
CA ARG A 22 4.94 12.36 -0.12
C ARG A 22 4.20 12.72 1.16
N ILE A 23 4.68 13.75 1.85
CA ILE A 23 4.01 14.32 3.02
C ILE A 23 2.97 15.31 2.54
N PHE A 24 1.75 15.23 3.08
CA PHE A 24 0.71 16.20 2.79
C PHE A 24 0.99 17.53 3.50
N PRO A 25 0.66 18.68 2.89
CA PRO A 25 0.74 19.97 3.56
C PRO A 25 -0.14 19.93 4.83
N LYS A 26 0.45 20.24 5.99
CA LYS A 26 -0.31 20.33 7.24
C LYS A 26 -1.24 21.54 7.15
N LYS A 27 -2.54 21.38 7.40
CA LYS A 27 -3.39 22.54 7.69
C LYS A 27 -3.03 23.07 9.07
N ILE A 28 -3.27 24.36 9.31
CA ILE A 28 -3.02 25.01 10.62
C ILE A 28 -3.71 24.26 11.78
N THR A 29 -4.82 23.59 11.51
CA THR A 29 -5.61 22.81 12.48
C THR A 29 -5.07 21.40 12.74
N ASP A 30 -4.18 20.89 11.90
CA ASP A 30 -3.76 19.49 11.95
C ASP A 30 -2.66 19.28 13.00
N ARG A 31 -3.01 18.51 14.03
CA ARG A 31 -2.07 18.17 15.11
C ARG A 31 -0.99 17.20 14.62
N SER A 32 -1.32 16.27 13.73
CA SER A 32 -0.40 15.28 13.17
C SER A 32 -0.09 15.54 11.69
N SER A 33 1.02 14.98 11.20
CA SER A 33 1.37 15.00 9.77
C SER A 33 0.94 13.67 9.16
N CYS A 34 0.50 13.68 7.91
CA CYS A 34 0.10 12.48 7.18
C CYS A 34 0.72 12.48 5.77
N GLY A 35 0.77 11.32 5.12
CA GLY A 35 1.38 11.18 3.80
C GLY A 35 1.37 9.76 3.29
N PHE A 36 2.03 9.57 2.15
CA PHE A 36 2.22 8.27 1.51
C PHE A 36 3.69 7.93 1.38
N MET A 37 3.98 6.63 1.41
CA MET A 37 5.29 6.09 1.11
C MET A 37 5.17 5.00 0.06
N GLY A 38 5.97 5.10 -1.00
CA GLY A 38 6.09 4.08 -2.02
C GLY A 38 7.27 3.15 -1.71
N PHE A 39 7.05 1.85 -1.86
CA PHE A 39 8.07 0.82 -1.71
C PHE A 39 8.22 0.04 -3.01
N LYS A 40 9.36 -0.66 -3.15
CA LYS A 40 9.68 -1.45 -4.33
C LYS A 40 8.62 -2.52 -4.62
N ASP A 41 8.16 -3.21 -3.58
CA ASP A 41 7.20 -4.29 -3.65
C ASP A 41 6.38 -4.38 -2.36
N PHE A 42 5.37 -5.27 -2.36
CA PHE A 42 4.49 -5.50 -1.21
C PHE A 42 5.26 -6.00 0.01
N ASN A 43 6.26 -6.87 -0.17
CA ASN A 43 7.03 -7.44 0.94
C ASN A 43 7.83 -6.36 1.68
N ALA A 44 8.44 -5.43 0.94
CA ALA A 44 9.13 -4.29 1.53
C ALA A 44 8.18 -3.39 2.32
N ALA A 45 6.97 -3.15 1.81
CA ALA A 45 5.95 -2.38 2.51
C ALA A 45 5.45 -3.11 3.78
N LEU A 46 5.27 -4.43 3.71
CA LEU A 46 4.86 -5.27 4.85
C LEU A 46 5.90 -5.31 5.96
N ILE A 47 7.17 -5.53 5.62
CA ILE A 47 8.28 -5.53 6.59
C ILE A 47 8.36 -4.17 7.28
N THR A 48 8.24 -3.08 6.51
CA THR A 48 8.25 -1.72 7.09
C THR A 48 7.06 -1.50 8.02
N LEU A 49 5.86 -1.93 7.64
CA LEU A 49 4.69 -1.89 8.50
C LEU A 49 4.94 -2.65 9.81
N MET A 50 5.48 -3.86 9.75
CA MET A 50 5.73 -4.69 10.92
C MET A 50 6.77 -4.07 11.88
N LEU A 51 7.84 -3.48 11.34
CA LEU A 51 8.94 -2.96 12.14
C LEU A 51 8.72 -1.54 12.67
N CYS A 52 7.98 -0.72 11.92
CA CYS A 52 7.91 0.72 12.16
C CYS A 52 6.52 1.19 12.63
N ASN A 53 5.49 0.35 12.56
CA ASN A 53 4.18 0.75 13.08
C ASN A 53 4.24 0.99 14.58
N HIS A 54 3.54 2.02 15.04
CA HIS A 54 3.53 2.50 16.42
C HIS A 54 4.91 2.95 16.95
N ALA A 55 5.91 3.14 16.09
CA ALA A 55 7.19 3.68 16.50
C ALA A 55 7.04 5.13 17.00
N THR A 56 7.77 5.45 18.07
CA THR A 56 7.85 6.81 18.60
C THR A 56 8.76 7.67 17.73
N ILE A 57 8.30 8.86 17.39
CA ILE A 57 9.07 9.85 16.65
C ILE A 57 9.21 11.09 17.54
N GLU A 58 10.45 11.53 17.73
CA GLU A 58 10.75 12.69 18.55
C GLU A 58 10.10 13.95 17.96
N ASN A 59 9.38 14.67 18.82
CA ASN A 59 8.78 15.93 18.45
C ASN A 59 9.82 17.05 18.66
N PRO A 60 10.28 17.73 17.60
CA PRO A 60 11.28 18.79 17.72
C PRO A 60 10.81 20.00 18.56
N ASN A 61 9.51 20.11 18.83
CA ASN A 61 8.94 21.17 19.68
C ASN A 61 8.92 20.81 21.18
N GLY A 62 9.56 19.71 21.60
CA GLY A 62 9.72 19.35 23.01
C GLY A 62 8.46 18.83 23.71
N ARG A 63 7.39 18.52 22.96
CA ARG A 63 6.24 17.77 23.50
C ARG A 63 6.53 16.27 23.54
N LEU A 64 5.62 15.51 24.17
CA LEU A 64 5.60 14.05 24.15
C LEU A 64 5.84 13.49 22.72
N PRO A 65 6.51 12.33 22.59
CA PRO A 65 6.78 11.71 21.29
C PRO A 65 5.50 11.43 20.50
N ASP A 66 5.54 11.67 19.19
CA ASP A 66 4.45 11.30 18.30
C ASP A 66 4.50 9.79 18.01
N ILE A 67 3.35 9.13 17.92
CA ILE A 67 3.26 7.71 17.56
C ILE A 67 3.00 7.60 16.06
N LEU A 68 3.91 6.95 15.34
CA LEU A 68 3.75 6.66 13.91
C LEU A 68 2.64 5.62 13.71
N ARG A 69 1.69 5.90 12.82
CA ARG A 69 0.66 4.95 12.41
C ARG A 69 0.79 4.69 10.93
N LEU A 70 1.03 3.43 10.58
CA LEU A 70 1.19 2.98 9.20
C LEU A 70 0.01 2.09 8.82
N SER A 71 -0.46 2.26 7.59
CA SER A 71 -1.50 1.45 6.97
C SER A 71 -1.21 1.33 5.48
N PHE A 72 -1.63 0.22 4.86
CA PHE A 72 -1.58 0.09 3.42
C PHE A 72 -2.58 1.06 2.76
N PHE A 73 -2.17 1.63 1.63
CA PHE A 73 -2.98 2.53 0.81
C PHE A 73 -3.01 2.01 -0.63
N GLY A 74 -4.21 1.66 -1.10
CA GLY A 74 -4.54 1.27 -2.48
C GLY A 74 -4.07 -0.14 -2.90
N SER A 75 -4.56 -0.72 -3.99
CA SER A 75 -5.95 -0.82 -4.45
C SER A 75 -6.32 -2.30 -4.32
N HIS A 76 -7.59 -2.63 -4.09
CA HIS A 76 -8.03 -3.98 -4.47
C HIS A 76 -7.70 -4.12 -5.96
N GLN A 77 -6.61 -4.81 -6.32
CA GLN A 77 -6.70 -5.66 -7.50
C GLN A 77 -7.73 -6.69 -7.10
N THR A 78 -9.00 -6.37 -7.31
CA THR A 78 -9.96 -7.39 -7.65
C THR A 78 -9.31 -8.09 -8.82
N GLN A 79 -8.67 -9.24 -8.55
CA GLN A 79 -8.54 -10.25 -9.57
C GLN A 79 -9.98 -10.57 -9.94
N THR A 80 -10.56 -9.83 -10.87
CA THR A 80 -11.66 -10.33 -11.65
C THR A 80 -11.01 -11.45 -12.43
N SER A 81 -10.99 -12.64 -11.83
CA SER A 81 -10.76 -13.88 -12.54
C SER A 81 -11.75 -13.86 -13.69
N SER A 82 -11.25 -13.47 -14.86
CA SER A 82 -11.89 -13.64 -16.15
C SER A 82 -12.08 -15.14 -16.33
N HIS A 83 -13.15 -15.68 -15.75
CA HIS A 83 -13.74 -16.91 -16.22
C HIS A 83 -14.24 -16.58 -17.62
N GLY A 84 -13.40 -16.90 -18.61
CA GLY A 84 -13.82 -16.95 -20.00
C GLY A 84 -15.03 -17.86 -20.07
N ASN A 85 -16.20 -17.28 -20.33
CA ASN A 85 -17.38 -18.03 -20.66
C ASN A 85 -17.15 -18.62 -22.07
N SER A 86 -16.56 -19.81 -22.12
CA SER A 86 -16.53 -20.64 -23.32
C SER A 86 -17.97 -21.07 -23.60
N ASN A 87 -18.70 -20.24 -24.35
CA ASN A 87 -19.95 -20.64 -24.96
C ASN A 87 -19.60 -21.60 -26.10
N THR A 88 -19.47 -22.89 -25.76
CA THR A 88 -19.37 -23.98 -26.73
C THR A 88 -20.72 -24.11 -27.42
N ASN A 89 -20.91 -23.39 -28.54
CA ASN A 89 -21.98 -23.67 -29.46
C ASN A 89 -21.64 -25.00 -30.16
N ASN A 90 -22.29 -26.07 -29.71
CA ASN A 90 -22.28 -27.35 -30.39
C ASN A 90 -22.93 -27.20 -31.77
N ASN A 91 -22.11 -27.26 -32.81
CA ASN A 91 -22.56 -27.55 -34.17
C ASN A 91 -23.04 -29.01 -34.20
N GLU A 92 -24.35 -29.24 -34.08
CA GLU A 92 -24.95 -30.50 -34.51
C GLU A 92 -25.05 -30.52 -36.04
N SER A 93 -24.09 -31.20 -36.65
CA SER A 93 -24.10 -31.58 -38.04
C SER A 93 -25.23 -32.58 -38.34
N ASN A 94 -26.12 -32.19 -39.25
CA ASN A 94 -26.53 -32.95 -40.43
C ASN A 94 -26.87 -34.44 -40.23
N GLN A 95 -28.16 -34.80 -40.21
CA GLN A 95 -28.70 -36.02 -40.86
C GLN A 95 -30.23 -36.09 -40.75
N ARG A 96 -30.93 -36.00 -41.88
CA ARG A 96 -32.02 -36.92 -42.25
C ARG A 96 -32.44 -36.69 -43.70
N SER A 97 -31.93 -37.56 -44.56
CA SER A 97 -32.48 -37.87 -45.88
C SER A 97 -33.90 -38.45 -45.76
N ARG A 98 -34.66 -38.33 -46.86
CA ARG A 98 -35.90 -39.05 -47.20
C ARG A 98 -37.12 -38.59 -46.38
N SER A 99 -38.25 -38.23 -46.98
CA SER A 99 -38.91 -38.83 -48.15
C SER A 99 -39.81 -37.84 -48.87
#